data_AF-A0A8X6QZW4-F1
#
_entry.id   AF-A0A8X6QZW4-F1
#
_cell.length_a   1.000
_cell.length_b   1.000
_cell.length_c   1.000
_cell.angle_alpha   90.00
_cell.angle_beta   90.00
_cell.angle_gamma   90.00
#
_symmetry.space_group_name_H-M   'P 1'
#
loop_
_entity.id
_entity.type
_entity.pdbx_description
1 polymer ?
#
loop_
_entity_poly.entity_id
_entity_poly.type
_entity_poly.pdbx_seq_one_letter_code
_entity_poly.pdbx_strand_id
1 'polypeptide(L)'
;MFRVFTHRNSYKYLDILKPLVDSYNNSVHRSHGFKPANVTEADEPQLYKSLYEIDVPIRFRFSVNDVVRTSKARKVFRKGYLPGWTEETFVVYKRYPTNPPTYVLQDLSGKEIAGRFYAEELQKIDKFDNDLWAIEKIIRTKGRGASRQLFVKWVGFDDSFNSWIKAEWLKA
;
A
#
# COMPACT_ATOMS: atom_id res chain seq x y z
N MET A 1 -22.46 4.18 19.73
CA MET A 1 -21.61 4.26 20.95
C MET A 1 -21.03 5.66 21.17
N PHE A 2 -20.11 6.16 20.33
CA PHE A 2 -19.47 7.47 20.52
C PHE A 2 -20.44 8.66 20.65
N ARG A 3 -21.55 8.67 19.90
CA ARG A 3 -22.61 9.71 20.05
C ARG A 3 -23.16 9.78 21.49
N VAL A 4 -23.30 8.64 22.16
CA VAL A 4 -23.79 8.55 23.54
C VAL A 4 -22.73 9.06 24.52
N PHE A 5 -21.45 8.74 24.28
CA PHE A 5 -20.35 9.25 25.09
C PHE A 5 -20.25 10.77 25.05
N THR A 6 -20.35 11.35 23.86
CA THR A 6 -20.36 12.81 23.69
C THR A 6 -21.55 13.45 24.40
N HIS A 7 -22.76 12.88 24.25
CA HIS A 7 -23.97 13.40 24.88
C HIS A 7 -23.90 13.35 26.42
N ARG A 8 -23.33 12.27 26.97
CA ARG A 8 -23.24 12.06 28.43
C ARG A 8 -21.97 12.64 29.05
N ASN A 9 -21.05 13.16 28.23
CA ASN A 9 -19.69 13.55 28.61
C ASN A 9 -19.00 12.50 29.49
N SER A 10 -19.15 11.22 29.14
CA SER A 10 -18.66 10.09 29.93
C SER A 10 -18.41 8.88 29.04
N TYR A 11 -17.30 8.18 29.31
CA TYR A 11 -16.94 6.92 28.65
C TYR A 11 -17.46 5.68 29.38
N LYS A 12 -18.25 5.85 30.46
CA LYS A 12 -18.92 4.72 31.11
C LYS A 12 -19.93 4.11 30.13
N TYR A 13 -19.73 2.83 29.81
CA TYR A 13 -20.53 2.14 28.80
C TYR A 13 -21.31 0.93 29.30
N LEU A 14 -21.01 0.45 30.51
CA LEU A 14 -21.63 -0.78 31.04
C LEU A 14 -23.15 -0.65 31.18
N ASP A 15 -23.62 0.53 31.57
CA ASP A 15 -25.04 0.87 31.74
C ASP A 15 -25.80 1.01 30.41
N ILE A 16 -25.10 1.31 29.32
CA ILE A 16 -25.70 1.45 27.98
C ILE A 16 -25.48 0.24 27.08
N LEU A 17 -24.72 -0.76 27.52
CA LEU A 17 -24.33 -1.88 26.68
C LEU A 17 -25.56 -2.68 26.23
N LYS A 18 -26.45 -3.03 27.17
CA LYS A 18 -27.71 -3.73 26.89
C LYS A 18 -28.59 -3.01 25.86
N PRO A 19 -29.03 -1.75 26.12
CA PRO A 19 -29.87 -1.05 25.15
C PRO A 19 -29.18 -0.79 23.82
N LEU A 20 -27.84 -0.68 23.79
CA LEU A 20 -27.09 -0.53 22.55
C LEU A 20 -27.09 -1.81 21.70
N VAL A 21 -26.88 -2.98 22.32
CA VAL A 21 -26.96 -4.28 21.65
C VAL A 21 -28.37 -4.53 21.12
N ASP A 22 -29.39 -4.27 21.95
CA ASP A 22 -30.79 -4.44 21.56
C ASP A 22 -31.15 -3.53 20.38
N SER A 23 -30.68 -2.27 20.41
CA SER A 23 -30.87 -1.32 19.31
C SER A 23 -30.20 -1.80 18.02
N TYR A 24 -28.96 -2.29 18.08
CA TYR A 24 -28.23 -2.78 16.91
C TYR A 24 -28.92 -4.01 16.30
N ASN A 25 -29.23 -5.02 17.11
CA ASN A 25 -29.81 -6.28 16.64
C ASN A 25 -31.20 -6.10 16.01
N ASN A 26 -31.95 -5.07 16.43
CA ASN A 26 -33.28 -4.76 15.89
C ASN A 26 -33.31 -3.67 14.81
N SER A 27 -32.15 -3.08 14.48
CA SER A 27 -32.05 -2.07 13.43
C SER A 27 -31.89 -2.71 12.06
N VAL A 28 -32.61 -2.21 11.06
CA VAL A 28 -32.45 -2.66 9.67
C VAL A 28 -31.17 -2.06 9.11
N HIS A 29 -30.26 -2.91 8.63
CA HIS A 29 -29.03 -2.46 7.99
C HIS A 29 -29.28 -2.08 6.53
N ARG A 30 -28.79 -0.91 6.12
CA ARG A 30 -28.99 -0.38 4.75
C ARG A 30 -28.38 -1.26 3.65
N SER A 31 -27.25 -1.91 3.91
CA SER A 31 -26.48 -2.65 2.90
C SER A 31 -27.21 -3.88 2.36
N HIS A 32 -27.99 -4.56 3.21
CA HIS A 32 -28.68 -5.81 2.85
C HIS A 32 -30.16 -5.83 3.22
N GLY A 33 -30.65 -4.86 4.01
CA GLY A 33 -32.07 -4.72 4.35
C GLY A 33 -32.58 -5.61 5.48
N PHE A 34 -31.71 -6.34 6.19
CA PHE A 34 -32.09 -7.22 7.29
C PHE A 34 -31.74 -6.62 8.66
N LYS A 35 -32.50 -7.02 9.67
CA LYS A 35 -32.15 -6.85 11.08
C LYS A 35 -31.32 -8.05 11.52
N PRO A 36 -30.18 -7.87 12.22
CA PRO A 36 -29.37 -8.99 12.67
C PRO A 36 -30.14 -10.05 13.46
N ALA A 37 -31.11 -9.64 14.29
CA ALA A 37 -31.94 -10.56 15.09
C ALA A 37 -32.82 -11.52 14.26
N ASN A 38 -33.09 -11.20 13.00
CA ASN A 38 -34.02 -11.94 12.14
C ASN A 38 -33.30 -12.80 11.08
N VAL A 39 -31.96 -12.78 11.05
CA VAL A 39 -31.18 -13.52 10.03
C VAL A 39 -31.16 -15.00 10.38
N THR A 40 -31.50 -15.83 9.40
CA THR A 40 -31.43 -17.29 9.47
C THR A 40 -30.47 -17.85 8.41
N GLU A 41 -30.11 -19.13 8.50
CA GLU A 41 -29.24 -19.79 7.50
C GLU A 41 -29.84 -19.76 6.09
N ALA A 42 -31.17 -19.79 5.98
CA ALA A 42 -31.86 -19.72 4.69
C ALA A 42 -31.66 -18.36 3.97
N ASP A 43 -31.37 -17.30 4.72
CA ASP A 43 -31.16 -15.95 4.20
C ASP A 43 -29.73 -15.72 3.69
N GLU A 44 -28.79 -16.61 4.01
CA GLU A 44 -27.38 -16.49 3.66
C GLU A 44 -27.13 -16.21 2.17
N PRO A 45 -27.75 -16.93 1.21
CA PRO A 45 -27.51 -16.68 -0.20
C PRO A 45 -27.92 -15.27 -0.63
N GLN A 46 -29.04 -14.77 -0.11
CA GLN A 46 -29.54 -13.44 -0.41
C GLN A 46 -28.65 -12.35 0.20
N LEU A 47 -28.20 -12.54 1.45
CA LEU A 47 -27.28 -11.64 2.13
C LEU A 47 -25.92 -11.60 1.42
N TYR A 48 -25.39 -12.77 1.05
CA TYR A 48 -24.12 -12.88 0.35
C TYR A 48 -24.16 -12.14 -0.99
N LYS A 49 -25.21 -12.38 -1.78
CA LYS A 49 -25.42 -11.68 -3.05
C LYS A 49 -25.47 -10.16 -2.88
N SER A 50 -26.24 -9.67 -1.89
CA SER A 50 -26.36 -8.24 -1.64
C SER A 50 -25.06 -7.58 -1.17
N LEU A 51 -24.22 -8.31 -0.43
CA LEU A 51 -22.99 -7.78 0.18
C LEU A 51 -21.76 -7.91 -0.71
N TYR A 52 -21.65 -8.98 -1.50
CA TYR A 52 -20.41 -9.37 -2.16
C TYR A 52 -20.52 -9.49 -3.68
N GLU A 53 -21.69 -9.81 -4.24
CA GLU A 53 -21.92 -9.83 -5.70
C GLU A 53 -22.21 -8.42 -6.23
N ILE A 54 -21.33 -7.48 -5.90
CA ILE A 54 -21.45 -6.09 -6.34
C ILE A 54 -20.92 -5.99 -7.77
N ASP A 55 -21.83 -5.78 -8.72
CA ASP A 55 -21.48 -5.52 -10.12
C ASP A 55 -21.06 -4.05 -10.30
N VAL A 56 -19.80 -3.76 -10.00
CA VAL A 56 -19.19 -2.45 -10.23
C VAL A 56 -18.10 -2.54 -11.29
N PRO A 57 -18.07 -1.61 -12.25
CA PRO A 57 -17.01 -1.58 -13.25
C PRO A 57 -15.67 -1.30 -12.56
N ILE A 58 -14.74 -2.25 -12.68
CA ILE A 58 -13.42 -2.14 -12.06
C ILE A 58 -12.55 -1.16 -12.85
N ARG A 59 -12.08 -0.12 -12.17
CA ARG A 59 -11.20 0.91 -12.76
C ARG A 59 -9.79 0.76 -12.23
N PHE A 60 -8.85 0.48 -13.13
CA PHE A 60 -7.43 0.44 -12.80
C PHE A 60 -6.85 1.86 -12.77
N ARG A 61 -6.14 2.20 -11.69
CA ARG A 61 -5.38 3.47 -11.57
C ARG A 61 -4.06 3.42 -12.34
N PHE A 62 -3.40 2.27 -12.36
CA PHE A 62 -2.11 2.07 -13.03
C PHE A 62 -2.22 1.12 -14.23
N SER A 63 -1.40 1.38 -15.24
CA SER A 63 -1.26 0.55 -16.44
C SER A 63 -0.09 -0.43 -16.31
N VAL A 64 -0.13 -1.50 -17.09
CA VAL A 64 1.03 -2.39 -17.23
C VAL A 64 2.20 -1.58 -17.79
N ASN A 65 3.40 -1.80 -17.28
CA ASN A 65 4.64 -1.06 -17.54
C ASN A 65 4.75 0.33 -16.91
N ASP A 66 3.78 0.75 -16.08
CA ASP A 66 3.98 1.93 -15.24
C ASP A 66 5.07 1.65 -14.20
N VAL A 67 5.94 2.64 -13.99
CA VAL A 67 6.97 2.58 -12.94
C VAL A 67 6.40 3.17 -11.67
N VAL A 68 6.54 2.44 -10.56
CA VAL A 68 5.92 2.76 -9.27
C VAL A 68 6.90 2.58 -8.12
N ARG A 69 6.68 3.30 -7.02
CA ARG A 69 7.25 3.02 -5.68
C ARG A 69 6.18 2.39 -4.81
N THR A 70 6.61 1.62 -3.81
CA THR A 70 5.69 1.00 -2.83
C THR A 70 5.70 1.77 -1.51
N SER A 71 4.62 1.66 -0.74
CA SER A 71 4.57 2.25 0.59
C SER A 71 5.51 1.50 1.56
N LYS A 72 6.21 2.24 2.43
CA LYS A 72 7.06 1.64 3.48
C LYS A 72 6.19 0.94 4.52
N ALA A 73 6.62 -0.24 4.93
CA ALA A 73 6.01 -0.97 6.03
C ALA A 73 5.93 -0.10 7.29
N ARG A 74 4.76 -0.08 7.94
CA ARG A 74 4.54 0.71 9.16
C ARG A 74 5.37 0.13 10.30
N LYS A 75 6.26 0.94 10.88
CA LYS A 75 6.97 0.64 12.14
C LYS A 75 6.15 1.16 13.32
N VAL A 76 6.31 0.53 14.50
CA VAL A 76 5.62 0.92 15.76
C VAL A 76 5.78 2.41 16.06
N PHE A 77 6.99 2.94 15.85
CA PHE A 77 7.28 4.36 15.96
C PHE A 77 7.67 4.90 14.58
N ARG A 78 6.77 5.67 13.96
CA ARG A 78 7.04 6.38 12.71
C ARG A 78 7.18 7.88 13.00
N LYS A 79 8.25 8.47 12.50
CA LYS A 79 8.39 9.93 12.47
C LYS A 79 7.61 10.47 11.27
N GLY A 80 6.64 11.34 11.53
CA GLY A 80 5.74 11.87 10.49
C GLY A 80 6.45 12.65 9.37
N TYR A 81 7.61 13.24 9.67
CA TYR A 81 8.42 13.97 8.70
C TYR A 81 9.23 13.08 7.74
N LEU A 82 9.29 11.75 7.98
CA LEU A 82 10.02 10.84 7.10
C LEU A 82 9.17 10.40 5.90
N PRO A 83 9.76 10.27 4.70
CA PRO A 83 9.07 9.82 3.50
C PRO A 83 8.37 8.47 3.71
N GLY A 84 7.15 8.36 3.21
CA GLY A 84 6.31 7.15 3.33
C GLY A 84 6.53 6.12 2.22
N TRP A 85 7.28 6.45 1.17
CA TRP A 85 7.51 5.61 0.01
C TRP A 85 8.91 5.01 0.02
N THR A 86 9.08 3.86 -0.61
CA THR A 86 10.39 3.22 -0.83
C THR A 86 11.25 4.04 -1.78
N GLU A 87 12.57 3.88 -1.68
CA GLU A 87 13.49 4.38 -2.72
C GLU A 87 13.59 3.42 -3.90
N GLU A 88 13.44 2.12 -3.65
CA GLU A 88 13.35 1.11 -4.70
C GLU A 88 12.13 1.35 -5.59
N THR A 89 12.36 1.17 -6.89
CA THR A 89 11.36 1.35 -7.94
C THR A 89 11.03 0.02 -8.60
N PHE A 90 9.77 -0.12 -8.98
CA PHE A 90 9.20 -1.35 -9.51
C PHE A 90 8.38 -1.06 -10.76
N VAL A 91 8.13 -2.09 -11.55
CA VAL A 91 7.30 -2.01 -12.74
C VAL A 91 6.01 -2.79 -12.51
N VAL A 92 4.87 -2.20 -12.86
CA VAL A 92 3.59 -2.90 -12.85
C VAL A 92 3.60 -3.96 -13.95
N TYR A 93 3.66 -5.23 -13.54
CA TYR A 93 3.75 -6.36 -14.46
C TYR A 93 2.39 -6.90 -14.87
N LYS A 94 1.50 -7.11 -13.91
CA LYS A 94 0.13 -7.60 -14.13
C LYS A 94 -0.87 -6.81 -13.30
N ARG A 95 -2.11 -6.77 -13.79
CA ARG A 95 -3.25 -6.18 -13.10
C ARG A 95 -4.39 -7.20 -13.06
N TYR A 96 -5.10 -7.24 -11.94
CA TYR A 96 -6.18 -8.17 -11.72
C TYR A 96 -7.49 -7.44 -11.40
N PRO A 97 -8.60 -7.81 -12.08
CA PRO A 97 -9.90 -7.21 -11.87
C PRO A 97 -10.56 -7.79 -10.60
N THR A 98 -9.95 -7.53 -9.44
CA THR A 98 -10.57 -7.73 -8.13
C THR A 98 -11.32 -6.46 -7.70
N ASN A 99 -12.20 -6.56 -6.70
CA ASN A 99 -12.82 -5.41 -6.06
C ASN A 99 -12.29 -5.27 -4.62
N PRO A 100 -11.35 -4.35 -4.33
CA PRO A 100 -10.73 -3.37 -5.23
C PRO A 100 -9.62 -3.99 -6.13
N PRO A 101 -9.25 -3.33 -7.25
CA PRO A 101 -8.25 -3.86 -8.18
C PRO A 101 -6.86 -3.98 -7.55
N THR A 102 -6.15 -5.03 -7.95
CA THR A 102 -4.84 -5.37 -7.39
C THR A 102 -3.79 -5.56 -8.49
N TYR A 103 -2.52 -5.36 -8.12
CA TYR A 103 -1.38 -5.31 -9.02
C TYR A 103 -0.29 -6.28 -8.59
N VAL A 104 0.42 -6.84 -9.56
CA VAL A 104 1.66 -7.59 -9.35
C VAL A 104 2.80 -6.76 -9.92
N LEU A 105 3.89 -6.69 -9.16
CA LEU A 105 5.05 -5.87 -9.46
C LEU A 105 6.25 -6.74 -9.83
N GLN A 106 7.14 -6.18 -10.63
CA GLN A 106 8.47 -6.72 -10.90
C GLN A 106 9.54 -5.72 -10.49
N ASP A 107 10.68 -6.22 -10.03
CA ASP A 107 11.88 -5.42 -9.85
C ASP A 107 12.51 -5.02 -11.19
N LEU A 108 13.53 -4.17 -11.14
CA LEU A 108 14.27 -3.75 -12.33
C LEU A 108 15.07 -4.88 -13.01
N SER A 109 15.26 -6.00 -12.31
CA SER A 109 15.89 -7.22 -12.85
C SER A 109 14.87 -8.15 -13.53
N GLY A 110 13.58 -7.78 -13.53
CA GLY A 110 12.49 -8.57 -14.11
C GLY A 110 11.95 -9.68 -13.19
N LYS A 111 12.38 -9.74 -11.93
CA LYS A 111 11.90 -10.72 -10.95
C LYS A 111 10.58 -10.24 -10.36
N GLU A 112 9.59 -11.13 -10.33
CA GLU A 112 8.29 -10.87 -9.73
C GLU A 112 8.39 -10.76 -8.20
N ILE A 113 7.77 -9.73 -7.63
CA ILE A 113 7.66 -9.55 -6.19
C ILE A 113 6.52 -10.40 -5.67
N ALA A 114 6.76 -11.13 -4.59
CA ALA A 114 5.74 -11.95 -3.95
C ALA A 114 4.59 -11.08 -3.40
N GLY A 115 3.36 -11.45 -3.76
CA GLY A 115 2.14 -10.80 -3.27
C GLY A 115 1.45 -9.93 -4.32
N ARG A 116 0.37 -9.27 -3.89
CA ARG A 116 -0.44 -8.36 -4.70
C ARG A 116 -0.62 -7.06 -3.94
N PHE A 117 -0.55 -5.95 -4.66
CA PHE A 117 -0.58 -4.60 -4.10
C PHE A 117 -1.87 -3.89 -4.49
N TYR A 118 -2.41 -3.11 -3.58
CA TYR A 118 -3.52 -2.19 -3.86
C TYR A 118 -3.03 -0.90 -4.50
N ALA A 119 -3.94 -0.18 -5.16
CA ALA A 119 -3.59 1.11 -5.79
C ALA A 119 -3.11 2.16 -4.76
N GLU A 120 -3.55 2.04 -3.51
CA GLU A 120 -3.20 2.93 -2.40
C GLU A 120 -1.77 2.68 -1.88
N GLU A 121 -1.22 1.51 -2.16
CA GLU A 121 0.13 1.10 -1.75
C GLU A 121 1.18 1.44 -2.81
N LEU A 122 0.76 2.04 -3.93
CA LEU A 122 1.60 2.34 -5.09
C LEU A 122 1.58 3.83 -5.41
N GLN A 123 2.75 4.36 -5.76
CA GLN A 123 2.91 5.71 -6.29
C GLN A 123 3.60 5.64 -7.64
N LYS A 124 2.91 6.08 -8.70
CA LYS A 124 3.53 6.22 -10.04
C LYS A 124 4.61 7.30 -10.00
N ILE A 125 5.73 6.99 -10.64
CA ILE A 125 6.84 7.92 -10.84
C ILE A 125 7.05 8.13 -12.34
N ASP A 126 7.39 9.36 -12.72
CA ASP A 126 7.72 9.67 -14.11
C ASP A 126 9.17 9.31 -14.41
N LYS A 127 9.40 8.69 -15.56
CA LYS A 127 10.73 8.24 -16.02
C LYS A 127 11.73 9.38 -16.24
N PHE A 128 11.33 10.64 -16.15
CA PHE A 128 12.22 11.80 -16.29
C PHE A 128 12.87 12.19 -14.95
N ASP A 129 12.41 11.65 -13.82
CA ASP A 129 13.01 11.86 -12.49
C ASP A 129 14.22 10.91 -12.25
N ASN A 130 14.72 10.27 -13.31
CA ASN A 130 15.62 9.12 -13.29
C ASN A 130 17.08 9.44 -12.96
N ASP A 131 17.42 10.67 -12.58
CA ASP A 131 18.82 11.05 -12.62
C ASP A 131 19.62 10.74 -11.37
N LEU A 132 19.02 10.41 -10.21
CA LEU A 132 19.84 10.08 -9.03
C LEU A 132 19.14 9.09 -8.09
N TRP A 133 19.40 7.80 -8.27
CA TRP A 133 19.31 6.89 -7.12
C TRP A 133 20.24 7.41 -6.04
N ALA A 134 19.75 7.56 -4.81
CA ALA A 134 20.58 8.02 -3.71
C ALA A 134 21.65 6.96 -3.42
N ILE A 135 22.89 7.39 -3.20
CA ILE A 135 23.97 6.51 -2.78
C ILE A 135 23.87 6.33 -1.27
N GLU A 136 23.75 5.08 -0.83
CA GLU A 136 23.77 4.72 0.59
C GLU A 136 25.20 4.76 1.13
N LYS A 137 26.12 4.11 0.40
CA LYS A 137 27.54 4.04 0.76
C LYS A 137 28.41 3.78 -0.46
N ILE A 138 29.62 4.32 -0.43
CA ILE A 138 30.69 3.95 -1.35
C ILE A 138 31.44 2.76 -0.74
N ILE A 139 31.39 1.61 -1.42
CA ILE A 139 31.98 0.36 -0.94
C ILE A 139 33.46 0.29 -1.33
N ARG A 140 33.79 0.65 -2.58
CA ARG A 140 35.16 0.60 -3.11
C ARG A 140 35.42 1.76 -4.06
N THR A 141 36.70 2.08 -4.24
CA THR A 141 37.17 3.06 -5.22
C THR A 141 38.30 2.47 -6.04
N LYS A 142 38.34 2.73 -7.34
CA LYS A 142 39.46 2.34 -8.22
C LYS A 142 39.80 3.43 -9.23
N GLY A 143 41.01 3.39 -9.76
CA GLY A 143 41.54 4.38 -10.69
C GLY A 143 42.04 5.66 -10.01
N ARG A 144 42.55 6.60 -10.81
CA ARG A 144 43.05 7.91 -10.38
C ARG A 144 42.64 9.00 -11.39
N GLY A 145 42.47 10.23 -10.92
CA GLY A 145 42.07 11.37 -11.76
C GLY A 145 40.70 11.17 -12.43
N ALA A 146 40.58 11.52 -13.70
CA ALA A 146 39.34 11.42 -14.50
C ALA A 146 38.83 9.96 -14.68
N SER A 147 39.70 8.96 -14.52
CA SER A 147 39.30 7.54 -14.62
C SER A 147 38.79 6.97 -13.29
N ARG A 148 38.64 7.81 -12.25
CA ARG A 148 38.20 7.35 -10.93
C ARG A 148 36.76 6.84 -10.98
N GLN A 149 36.58 5.59 -10.57
CA GLN A 149 35.27 4.94 -10.46
C GLN A 149 34.98 4.58 -9.00
N LEU A 150 33.70 4.63 -8.64
CA LEU A 150 33.18 4.35 -7.30
C LEU A 150 32.22 3.16 -7.40
N PHE A 151 32.43 2.14 -6.58
CA PHE A 151 31.50 1.04 -6.43
C PHE A 151 30.52 1.40 -5.33
N VAL A 152 29.25 1.61 -5.69
CA VAL A 152 28.25 2.19 -4.81
C VAL A 152 27.16 1.19 -4.44
N LYS A 153 26.69 1.30 -3.20
CA LYS A 153 25.43 0.75 -2.74
C LYS A 153 24.36 1.81 -2.90
N TRP A 154 23.26 1.46 -3.57
CA TRP A 154 22.12 2.36 -3.74
C TRP A 154 21.13 2.22 -2.57
N VAL A 155 20.57 3.35 -2.12
CA VAL A 155 19.61 3.37 -1.00
C VAL A 155 18.38 2.57 -1.37
N GLY A 156 18.05 1.59 -0.53
CA GLY A 156 16.81 0.82 -0.66
C GLY A 156 16.85 -0.31 -1.68
N PHE A 157 17.95 -0.49 -2.42
CA PHE A 157 18.13 -1.61 -3.35
C PHE A 157 18.93 -2.74 -2.69
N ASP A 158 18.80 -3.97 -3.21
CA ASP A 158 19.62 -5.12 -2.80
C ASP A 158 21.08 -5.00 -3.29
N ASP A 159 22.00 -5.81 -2.75
CA ASP A 159 23.42 -5.80 -3.13
C ASP A 159 23.63 -6.22 -4.59
N SER A 160 22.68 -6.94 -5.20
CA SER A 160 22.68 -7.28 -6.62
C SER A 160 22.70 -6.05 -7.55
N PHE A 161 22.20 -4.90 -7.08
CA PHE A 161 22.15 -3.65 -7.85
C PHE A 161 23.41 -2.78 -7.68
N ASN A 162 24.38 -3.21 -6.86
CA ASN A 162 25.62 -2.46 -6.66
C ASN A 162 26.38 -2.31 -7.98
N SER A 163 26.76 -1.09 -8.33
CA SER A 163 27.35 -0.79 -9.63
C SER A 163 28.53 0.18 -9.54
N TRP A 164 29.37 0.16 -10.58
CA TRP A 164 30.46 1.13 -10.73
C TRP A 164 29.94 2.37 -11.44
N ILE A 165 30.10 3.53 -10.81
CA ILE A 165 29.80 4.83 -11.39
C ILE A 165 31.07 5.67 -11.57
N LYS A 166 31.02 6.63 -12.50
CA LYS A 166 32.10 7.62 -12.64
C LYS A 166 32.04 8.58 -11.46
N ALA A 167 33.20 8.90 -10.86
CA ALA A 167 33.25 9.88 -9.78
C ALA A 167 32.75 11.27 -10.22
N GLU A 168 32.87 11.60 -11.51
CA GLU A 168 32.39 12.84 -12.14
C GLU A 168 30.86 13.03 -12.06
N TRP A 169 30.10 11.95 -11.86
CA TRP A 169 28.63 12.02 -11.76
C TRP A 169 28.14 12.47 -10.39
N LEU A 170 29.02 12.49 -9.38
CA LEU A 170 28.71 13.11 -8.10
C LEU A 170 28.78 14.63 -8.29
N LYS A 171 27.63 15.30 -8.36
CA LYS A 171 27.57 16.75 -8.22
C LYS A 171 28.05 17.11 -6.80
N ALA A 172 29.06 17.98 -6.72
CA ALA A 172 29.54 18.55 -5.46
C ALA A 172 28.50 19.51 -4.87
#